data_AF-A0A5C7PP60-F1
#
_entry.id   AF-A0A5C7PP60-F1
#
_cell.length_a   1.000
_cell.length_b   1.000
_cell.length_c   1.000
_cell.angle_alpha   90.00
_cell.angle_beta   90.00
_cell.angle_gamma   90.00
#
_symmetry.space_group_name_H-M   'P 1'
#
loop_
_entity.id
_entity.type
_entity.pdbx_description
1 polymer ?
#
loop_
_entity_poly.entity_id
_entity_poly.type
_entity_poly.pdbx_seq_one_letter_code
_entity_poly.pdbx_strand_id
1 'polypeptide(L)'
;MPSRRIGQSFRQTLIRTDKRLRAELAGALETTGGKLKRMHEDVVRGWEHQPRFLVETRLTTTLLSATVKPDMRRRREALIWIYVNYGTKPHVIRPRKPGGKLKFQTGYSAKTAPGAAYNVGDGKARGDWVQKDSVNHPGTEARGFTGTFTKQVKPEFDRNVENAIRRAIRRA
;
A
#
# COMPACT_ATOMS: atom_id res chain seq x y z
N MET A 1 -3.99 6.75 -1.63
CA MET A 1 -3.02 7.25 -2.63
C MET A 1 -2.95 8.77 -2.56
N PRO A 2 -1.75 9.39 -2.58
CA PRO A 2 -1.62 10.82 -2.78
C PRO A 2 -2.11 11.18 -4.18
N SER A 3 -3.08 12.08 -4.22
CA SER A 3 -3.61 12.63 -5.46
C SER A 3 -3.90 14.11 -5.30
N ARG A 4 -3.85 14.81 -6.43
CA ARG A 4 -4.18 16.23 -6.53
C ARG A 4 -4.94 16.49 -7.82
N ARG A 5 -6.11 17.11 -7.68
CA ARG A 5 -6.89 17.63 -8.81
C ARG A 5 -6.37 19.02 -9.19
N ILE A 6 -6.34 19.30 -10.49
CA ILE A 6 -5.96 20.59 -11.05
C ILE A 6 -7.24 21.27 -11.57
N GLY A 7 -7.78 22.21 -10.79
CA GLY A 7 -9.05 22.87 -11.11
C GLY A 7 -8.93 24.08 -12.04
N GLN A 8 -7.78 24.77 -12.06
CA GLN A 8 -7.62 26.02 -12.83
C GLN A 8 -7.28 25.74 -14.29
N SER A 9 -8.06 26.30 -15.22
CA SER A 9 -7.88 26.14 -16.68
C SER A 9 -6.48 26.54 -17.14
N PHE A 10 -5.94 27.65 -16.64
CA PHE A 10 -4.58 28.09 -16.95
C PHE A 10 -3.51 27.04 -16.59
N ARG A 11 -3.59 26.44 -15.38
CA ARG A 11 -2.67 25.37 -14.96
C ARG A 11 -2.81 24.12 -15.84
N GLN A 12 -4.04 23.78 -16.24
CA GLN A 12 -4.29 22.66 -17.16
C GLN A 12 -3.64 22.93 -18.52
N THR A 13 -3.75 24.15 -19.04
CA THR A 13 -3.09 24.58 -20.27
C THR A 13 -1.57 24.45 -20.14
N LEU A 14 -0.97 24.95 -19.05
CA LEU A 14 0.47 24.80 -18.81
C LEU A 14 0.91 23.34 -18.78
N ILE A 15 0.17 22.45 -18.09
CA ILE A 15 0.50 21.00 -18.05
C ILE A 15 0.38 20.35 -19.44
N ARG A 16 -0.49 20.89 -20.31
CA ARG A 16 -0.64 20.41 -21.68
C ARG A 16 0.51 20.89 -22.57
N THR A 17 0.93 22.14 -22.44
CA THR A 17 1.85 22.80 -23.39
C THR A 17 3.31 22.79 -22.94
N ASP A 18 3.60 22.96 -21.65
CA ASP A 18 4.97 23.03 -21.12
C ASP A 18 5.55 21.63 -20.88
N LYS A 19 6.44 21.19 -21.79
CA LYS A 19 7.16 19.92 -21.69
C LYS A 19 8.05 19.84 -20.44
N ARG A 20 8.68 20.94 -20.03
CA ARG A 20 9.54 20.97 -18.84
C ARG A 20 8.70 20.80 -17.57
N LEU A 21 7.55 21.46 -17.47
CA LEU A 21 6.61 21.25 -16.37
C LEU A 21 6.17 19.78 -16.28
N ARG A 22 5.81 19.15 -17.41
CA ARG A 22 5.42 17.74 -17.42
C ARG A 22 6.54 16.83 -16.91
N ALA A 23 7.78 17.07 -17.31
CA ALA A 23 8.94 16.31 -16.82
C ALA A 23 9.15 16.52 -15.31
N GLU A 24 9.05 17.75 -14.80
CA GLU A 24 9.14 18.04 -13.36
C GLU A 24 8.03 17.34 -12.57
N LEU A 25 6.79 17.34 -13.09
CA LEU A 25 5.65 16.67 -12.46
C LEU A 25 5.79 15.14 -12.49
N ALA A 26 6.31 14.57 -13.59
CA ALA A 26 6.60 13.14 -13.69
C ALA A 26 7.66 12.74 -12.65
N GLY A 27 8.76 13.49 -12.53
CA GLY A 27 9.77 13.24 -11.51
C GLY A 27 9.25 13.35 -10.08
N ALA A 28 8.34 14.31 -9.81
CA ALA A 28 7.68 14.41 -8.51
C ALA A 28 6.79 13.19 -8.20
N LEU A 29 6.06 12.68 -9.19
CA LEU A 29 5.23 11.48 -9.08
C LEU A 29 6.08 10.22 -8.86
N GLU A 30 7.18 10.07 -9.60
CA GLU A 30 8.13 8.95 -9.45
C GLU A 30 8.80 8.95 -8.07
N THR A 31 9.27 10.12 -7.61
CA THR A 31 9.87 10.27 -6.28
C THR A 31 8.88 9.88 -5.18
N THR A 32 7.64 10.36 -5.30
CA THR A 32 6.54 10.05 -4.36
C THR A 32 6.20 8.56 -4.37
N GLY A 33 6.05 7.98 -5.56
CA GLY A 33 5.76 6.57 -5.76
C GLY A 33 6.86 5.67 -5.22
N GLY A 34 8.13 6.00 -5.48
CA GLY A 34 9.29 5.30 -4.95
C GLY A 34 9.37 5.36 -3.42
N LYS A 35 9.07 6.52 -2.82
CA LYS A 35 8.98 6.65 -1.36
C LYS A 35 7.89 5.76 -0.78
N LEU A 36 6.68 5.80 -1.34
CA LEU A 36 5.59 4.92 -0.90
C LEU A 36 5.96 3.45 -1.06
N LYS A 37 6.57 3.06 -2.19
CA LYS A 37 7.01 1.68 -2.45
C LYS A 37 7.98 1.22 -1.37
N ARG A 38 9.01 2.02 -1.06
CA ARG A 38 9.97 1.71 0.01
C ARG A 38 9.31 1.52 1.37
N MET A 39 8.33 2.35 1.72
CA MET A 39 7.58 2.19 2.98
C MET A 39 6.79 0.88 3.03
N HIS A 40 6.19 0.45 1.91
CA HIS A 40 5.50 -0.84 1.83
C HIS A 40 6.49 -2.02 1.90
N GLU A 41 7.63 -1.91 1.21
CA GLU A 41 8.71 -2.91 1.24
C GLU A 41 9.33 -3.04 2.63
N ASP A 42 9.41 -1.95 3.39
CA ASP A 42 9.92 -1.94 4.76
C ASP A 42 9.07 -2.79 5.70
N VAL A 43 7.74 -2.66 5.63
CA VAL A 43 6.79 -3.44 6.45
C VAL A 43 6.97 -4.94 6.24
N VAL A 44 7.23 -5.36 5.00
CA VAL A 44 7.27 -6.78 4.62
C VAL A 44 8.68 -7.37 4.58
N ARG A 45 9.71 -6.57 4.89
CA ARG A 45 11.14 -6.96 4.79
C ARG A 45 11.46 -8.27 5.52
N GLY A 46 10.77 -8.53 6.64
CA GLY A 46 10.94 -9.74 7.44
C GLY A 46 9.86 -10.81 7.24
N TRP A 47 9.02 -10.69 6.22
CA TRP A 47 7.97 -11.68 5.96
C TRP A 47 8.55 -12.86 5.17
N GLU A 48 8.02 -14.06 5.41
CA GLU A 48 8.39 -15.26 4.64
C GLU A 48 7.87 -15.18 3.20
N HIS A 49 6.63 -14.72 3.03
CA HIS A 49 5.98 -14.56 1.73
C HIS A 49 5.83 -13.09 1.37
N GLN A 50 6.92 -12.50 0.88
CA GLN A 50 7.00 -11.06 0.62
C GLN A 50 6.26 -10.68 -0.67
N PRO A 51 5.27 -9.78 -0.61
CA PRO A 51 4.65 -9.21 -1.80
C PRO A 51 5.65 -8.32 -2.56
N ARG A 52 5.54 -8.32 -3.88
CA ARG A 52 6.16 -7.28 -4.71
C ARG A 52 5.19 -6.12 -4.84
N PHE A 53 5.70 -4.89 -4.88
CA PHE A 53 4.88 -3.70 -5.04
C PHE A 53 5.19 -2.98 -6.35
N LEU A 54 4.13 -2.56 -7.03
CA LEU A 54 4.19 -1.77 -8.26
C LEU A 54 3.80 -0.34 -7.96
N VAL A 55 4.49 0.61 -8.61
CA VAL A 55 4.13 2.03 -8.60
C VAL A 55 3.32 2.32 -9.86
N GLU A 56 2.16 2.94 -9.68
CA GLU A 56 1.36 3.48 -10.77
C GLU A 56 1.26 4.99 -10.62
N THR A 57 1.83 5.70 -11.59
CA THR A 57 1.72 7.16 -11.68
C THR A 57 0.74 7.54 -12.76
N ARG A 58 -0.14 8.50 -12.47
CA ARG A 58 -1.05 9.09 -13.45
C ARG A 58 -0.80 10.59 -13.51
N LEU A 59 -0.45 11.07 -14.70
CA LEU A 59 -0.27 12.48 -15.01
C LEU A 59 -1.24 12.84 -16.14
N THR A 60 -2.30 13.54 -15.78
CA THR A 60 -3.19 14.19 -16.74
C THR A 60 -3.21 15.70 -16.48
N THR A 61 -3.86 16.47 -17.35
CA THR A 61 -4.08 17.90 -17.13
C THR A 61 -4.91 18.18 -15.88
N THR A 62 -5.79 17.25 -15.50
CA THR A 62 -6.76 17.41 -14.40
C THR A 62 -6.41 16.64 -13.14
N LEU A 63 -5.54 15.63 -13.22
CA LEU A 63 -5.25 14.70 -12.12
C LEU A 63 -3.77 14.30 -12.12
N LEU A 64 -3.15 14.48 -10.97
CA LEU A 64 -1.82 13.96 -10.64
C LEU A 64 -1.98 12.96 -9.50
N SER A 65 -1.52 11.73 -9.66
CA SER A 65 -1.58 10.73 -8.59
C SER A 65 -0.46 9.71 -8.67
N ALA A 66 0.06 9.31 -7.52
CA ALA A 66 0.99 8.18 -7.38
C ALA A 66 0.38 7.14 -6.44
N THR A 67 0.30 5.90 -6.90
CA THR A 67 -0.32 4.79 -6.17
C THR A 67 0.65 3.63 -6.08
N VAL A 68 0.61 2.92 -4.96
CA VAL A 68 1.35 1.66 -4.79
C VAL A 68 0.34 0.55 -4.58
N LYS A 69 0.51 -0.55 -5.32
CA LYS A 69 -0.32 -1.75 -5.21
C LYS A 69 0.53 -3.01 -5.22
N PRO A 70 0.11 -4.09 -4.54
CA PRO A 70 0.80 -5.36 -4.66
C PRO A 70 0.70 -5.92 -6.10
N ASP A 71 1.75 -6.58 -6.56
CA ASP A 71 1.81 -7.23 -7.87
C ASP A 71 0.95 -8.50 -7.88
N MET A 72 -0.18 -8.44 -8.58
CA MET A 72 -1.14 -9.55 -8.68
C MET A 72 -0.63 -10.75 -9.48
N ARG A 73 0.50 -10.63 -10.21
CA ARG A 73 1.19 -11.79 -10.81
C ARG A 73 1.68 -12.77 -9.74
N ARG A 74 1.89 -12.28 -8.51
CA ARG A 74 2.18 -13.07 -7.31
C ARG A 74 0.96 -13.10 -6.39
N ARG A 75 -0.09 -13.77 -6.87
CA ARG A 75 -1.43 -13.72 -6.25
C ARG A 75 -1.42 -14.07 -4.76
N ARG A 76 -0.66 -15.08 -4.33
CA ARG A 76 -0.63 -15.53 -2.93
C ARG A 76 -0.10 -14.42 -2.03
N GLU A 77 1.09 -13.89 -2.32
CA GLU A 77 1.77 -12.85 -1.56
C GLU A 77 0.97 -11.54 -1.58
N ALA A 78 0.41 -11.19 -2.75
CA ALA A 78 -0.45 -10.03 -2.90
C ALA A 78 -1.71 -10.12 -2.03
N LEU A 79 -2.35 -11.29 -1.97
CA LEU A 79 -3.52 -11.51 -1.13
C LEU A 79 -3.18 -11.43 0.36
N ILE A 80 -2.02 -11.96 0.80
CA ILE A 80 -1.58 -11.81 2.19
C ILE A 80 -1.46 -10.33 2.55
N TRP A 81 -0.83 -9.52 1.70
CA TRP A 81 -0.78 -8.07 1.90
C TRP A 81 -2.17 -7.45 1.99
N ILE A 82 -3.08 -7.81 1.07
CA ILE A 82 -4.44 -7.27 1.04
C ILE A 82 -5.18 -7.59 2.35
N TYR A 83 -5.12 -8.84 2.81
CA TYR A 83 -5.77 -9.27 4.05
C TYR A 83 -5.18 -8.56 5.27
N VAL A 84 -3.87 -8.39 5.34
CA VAL A 84 -3.25 -7.67 6.46
C VAL A 84 -3.59 -6.18 6.39
N ASN A 85 -3.44 -5.54 5.23
CA ASN A 85 -3.62 -4.09 5.10
C ASN A 85 -5.08 -3.67 5.29
N TYR A 86 -6.04 -4.42 4.74
CA TYR A 86 -7.46 -4.08 4.74
C TYR A 86 -8.31 -4.89 5.72
N GLY A 87 -7.73 -5.90 6.38
CA GLY A 87 -8.45 -6.80 7.28
C GLY A 87 -9.25 -7.87 6.53
N THR A 88 -9.88 -8.75 7.31
CA THR A 88 -10.76 -9.81 6.81
C THR A 88 -12.04 -9.86 7.65
N LYS A 89 -13.16 -10.21 7.03
CA LYS A 89 -14.43 -10.41 7.72
C LYS A 89 -14.44 -11.75 8.47
N PRO A 90 -15.33 -11.96 9.45
CA PRO A 90 -15.58 -13.27 10.03
C PRO A 90 -15.86 -14.32 8.95
N HIS A 91 -15.22 -15.49 9.04
CA HIS A 91 -15.37 -16.57 8.07
C HIS A 91 -14.96 -17.92 8.65
N VAL A 92 -15.49 -18.99 8.07
CA VAL A 92 -15.12 -20.37 8.43
C VAL A 92 -13.89 -20.79 7.64
N ILE A 93 -12.84 -21.22 8.32
CA ILE A 93 -11.66 -21.85 7.75
C ILE A 93 -11.89 -23.36 7.79
N ARG A 94 -11.74 -24.02 6.64
CA ARG A 94 -11.86 -25.47 6.50
C ARG A 94 -10.60 -26.07 5.87
N PRO A 95 -10.29 -27.34 6.17
CA PRO A 95 -9.27 -28.11 5.48
C PRO A 95 -9.49 -28.11 3.97
N ARG A 96 -8.41 -28.06 3.19
CA ARG A 96 -8.50 -28.07 1.72
C ARG A 96 -8.95 -29.42 1.17
N LYS A 97 -8.57 -30.51 1.82
CA LYS A 97 -8.89 -31.88 1.41
C LYS A 97 -10.09 -32.41 2.20
N PRO A 98 -11.04 -33.11 1.56
CA PRO A 98 -12.10 -33.84 2.26
C PRO A 98 -11.50 -34.79 3.31
N GLY A 99 -12.10 -34.84 4.51
CA GLY A 99 -11.60 -35.64 5.63
C GLY A 99 -10.30 -35.14 6.28
N GLY A 100 -9.72 -34.02 5.80
CA GLY A 100 -8.55 -33.40 6.41
C GLY A 100 -8.87 -32.74 7.76
N LYS A 101 -7.83 -32.43 8.55
CA LYS A 101 -7.92 -31.60 9.76
C LYS A 101 -6.99 -30.40 9.67
N LEU A 102 -7.42 -29.27 10.21
CA LEU A 102 -6.54 -28.12 10.45
C LEU A 102 -5.63 -28.45 11.61
N LYS A 103 -4.34 -28.10 11.50
CA LYS A 103 -3.36 -28.23 12.58
C LYS A 103 -2.62 -26.91 12.74
N PHE A 104 -2.65 -26.34 13.93
CA PHE A 104 -2.00 -25.07 14.25
C PHE A 104 -1.72 -24.98 15.75
N GLN A 105 -0.85 -24.05 16.17
CA GLN A 105 -0.61 -23.77 17.58
C GLN A 105 -1.57 -22.69 18.09
N THR A 106 -1.96 -22.77 19.37
CA THR A 106 -3.00 -21.89 19.96
C THR A 106 -2.60 -20.41 20.07
N GLY A 107 -1.31 -20.09 20.03
CA GLY A 107 -0.79 -18.72 20.11
C GLY A 107 0.00 -18.30 18.87
N TYR A 108 -0.04 -17.00 18.59
CA TYR A 108 0.79 -16.38 17.55
C TYR A 108 1.15 -14.93 17.93
N SER A 109 2.43 -14.57 17.79
CA SER A 109 2.89 -13.19 17.93
C SER A 109 3.00 -12.53 16.55
N ALA A 110 2.11 -11.59 16.25
CA ALA A 110 2.09 -10.93 14.94
C ALA A 110 3.19 -9.87 14.81
N LYS A 111 3.88 -9.83 13.65
CA LYS A 111 4.87 -8.77 13.33
C LYS A 111 4.25 -7.40 13.08
N THR A 112 2.92 -7.32 12.95
CA THR A 112 2.17 -6.11 12.64
C THR A 112 0.95 -5.96 13.55
N ALA A 113 0.58 -4.71 13.83
CA ALA A 113 -0.57 -4.33 14.65
C ALA A 113 -1.34 -3.17 14.00
N PRO A 114 -2.62 -2.94 14.40
CA PRO A 114 -3.44 -1.86 13.83
C PRO A 114 -2.76 -0.49 13.97
N GLY A 115 -3.15 0.47 13.14
CA GLY A 115 -2.51 1.79 13.13
C GLY A 115 -1.17 1.84 12.38
N ALA A 116 -0.99 0.94 11.41
CA ALA A 116 0.23 0.80 10.60
C ALA A 116 1.51 0.52 11.41
N ALA A 117 1.36 -0.15 12.56
CA ALA A 117 2.49 -0.59 13.37
C ALA A 117 3.08 -1.88 12.80
N TYR A 118 4.41 -1.91 12.65
CA TYR A 118 5.17 -3.06 12.15
C TYR A 118 6.46 -3.22 12.97
N ASN A 119 7.06 -4.41 12.91
CA ASN A 119 8.17 -4.83 13.79
C ASN A 119 7.80 -4.86 15.29
N VAL A 120 6.53 -5.11 15.61
CA VAL A 120 6.01 -5.15 16.99
C VAL A 120 6.01 -6.54 17.63
N GLY A 121 6.30 -7.59 16.87
CA GLY A 121 6.32 -8.98 17.32
C GLY A 121 7.27 -9.83 16.48
N ASP A 122 7.47 -11.09 16.88
CA ASP A 122 8.49 -11.96 16.29
C ASP A 122 7.98 -12.82 15.12
N GLY A 123 6.67 -12.86 14.89
CA GLY A 123 6.05 -13.65 13.83
C GLY A 123 6.01 -15.14 14.09
N LYS A 124 6.14 -15.58 15.35
CA LYS A 124 6.22 -16.99 15.71
C LYS A 124 4.92 -17.51 16.32
N ALA A 125 4.56 -18.72 15.92
CA ALA A 125 3.53 -19.52 16.57
C ALA A 125 4.08 -20.09 17.89
N ARG A 126 3.23 -20.18 18.91
CA ARG A 126 3.58 -20.62 20.26
C ARG A 126 2.40 -21.39 20.88
N GLY A 127 2.68 -22.13 21.95
CA GLY A 127 1.66 -22.91 22.67
C GLY A 127 1.39 -24.28 22.04
N ASP A 128 0.34 -24.93 22.55
CA ASP A 128 0.00 -26.31 22.21
C ASP A 128 -0.50 -26.46 20.79
N TRP A 129 -0.18 -27.59 20.19
CA TRP A 129 -0.75 -27.99 18.91
C TRP A 129 -2.18 -28.47 19.08
N VAL A 130 -3.09 -27.89 18.30
CA VAL A 130 -4.49 -28.30 18.25
C VAL A 130 -4.87 -28.78 16.86
N GLN A 131 -5.86 -29.67 16.83
CA GLN A 131 -6.46 -30.17 15.59
C GLN A 131 -7.96 -29.89 15.57
N LYS A 132 -8.46 -29.34 14.46
CA LYS A 132 -9.89 -28.98 14.30
C LYS A 132 -10.37 -29.29 12.89
N ASP A 133 -11.63 -29.70 12.76
CA ASP A 133 -12.26 -29.91 11.45
C ASP A 133 -12.60 -28.58 10.76
N SER A 134 -12.81 -27.53 11.54
CA SER A 134 -12.95 -26.16 11.04
C SER A 134 -12.66 -25.15 12.16
N VAL A 135 -12.41 -23.90 11.77
CA VAL A 135 -12.25 -22.77 12.69
C VAL A 135 -13.18 -21.64 12.24
N ASN A 136 -14.05 -21.17 13.12
CA ASN A 136 -14.81 -19.94 12.90
C ASN A 136 -13.90 -18.76 13.24
N HIS A 137 -13.22 -18.21 12.23
CA HIS A 137 -12.30 -17.09 12.41
C HIS A 137 -13.11 -15.79 12.55
N PRO A 138 -12.86 -14.95 13.56
CA PRO A 138 -13.57 -13.67 13.76
C PRO A 138 -13.24 -12.62 12.69
N GLY A 139 -12.33 -12.94 11.78
CA GLY A 139 -11.71 -11.98 10.87
C GLY A 139 -10.45 -11.36 11.47
N THR A 140 -9.88 -10.40 10.76
CA THR A 140 -8.68 -9.68 11.18
C THR A 140 -8.93 -8.18 11.03
N GLU A 141 -8.50 -7.42 12.03
CA GLU A 141 -8.55 -5.96 11.95
C GLU A 141 -7.52 -5.43 10.95
N ALA A 142 -7.92 -4.42 10.18
CA ALA A 142 -7.08 -3.79 9.18
C ALA A 142 -5.85 -3.12 9.81
N ARG A 143 -4.66 -3.36 9.25
CA ARG A 143 -3.46 -2.63 9.68
C ARG A 143 -3.41 -1.20 9.15
N GLY A 144 -3.99 -0.93 7.98
CA GLY A 144 -4.13 0.44 7.46
C GLY A 144 -2.82 1.08 6.96
N PHE A 145 -1.83 0.29 6.53
CA PHE A 145 -0.54 0.79 6.04
C PHE A 145 -0.70 1.76 4.87
N THR A 146 -1.40 1.35 3.81
CA THR A 146 -1.53 2.15 2.58
C THR A 146 -2.18 3.52 2.83
N GLY A 147 -3.19 3.56 3.70
CA GLY A 147 -3.86 4.80 4.10
C GLY A 147 -2.93 5.71 4.90
N THR A 148 -2.23 5.15 5.88
CA THR A 148 -1.31 5.88 6.75
C THR A 148 -0.11 6.45 5.96
N PHE A 149 0.53 5.62 5.13
CA PHE A 149 1.66 6.06 4.31
C PHE A 149 1.25 7.14 3.29
N THR A 150 0.04 7.01 2.72
CA THR A 150 -0.53 8.07 1.88
C THR A 150 -0.62 9.39 2.65
N LYS A 151 -1.17 9.38 3.87
CA LYS A 151 -1.32 10.59 4.69
C LYS A 151 0.04 11.22 5.01
N GLN A 152 1.04 10.40 5.33
CA GLN A 152 2.40 10.86 5.65
C GLN A 152 3.10 11.51 4.45
N VAL A 153 2.96 10.95 3.25
CA VAL A 153 3.66 11.43 2.04
C VAL A 153 2.91 12.58 1.35
N LYS A 154 1.59 12.69 1.53
CA LYS A 154 0.75 13.69 0.83
C LYS A 154 1.23 15.14 0.95
N PRO A 155 1.64 15.67 2.13
CA PRO A 155 2.07 17.06 2.25
C PRO A 155 3.31 17.39 1.39
N GLU A 156 4.29 16.47 1.35
CA GLU A 156 5.48 16.60 0.52
C GLU A 156 5.12 16.54 -0.97
N PHE A 157 4.26 15.60 -1.35
CA PHE A 157 3.74 15.49 -2.71
C PHE A 157 3.07 16.79 -3.18
N ASP A 158 2.16 17.34 -2.37
CA ASP A 158 1.42 18.57 -2.70
C ASP A 158 2.37 19.76 -2.85
N ARG A 159 3.38 19.86 -1.97
CA ARG A 159 4.42 20.90 -2.03
C ARG A 159 5.26 20.80 -3.29
N ASN A 160 5.72 19.60 -3.64
CA ASN A 160 6.56 19.37 -4.82
C ASN A 160 5.82 19.72 -6.12
N VAL A 161 4.54 19.32 -6.21
CA VAL A 161 3.67 19.68 -7.34
C VAL A 161 3.45 21.20 -7.43
N GLU A 162 3.14 21.86 -6.31
CA GLU A 162 2.92 23.32 -6.32
C GLU A 162 4.19 24.08 -6.74
N ASN A 163 5.35 23.66 -6.22
CA ASN A 163 6.62 24.28 -6.56
C ASN A 163 6.96 24.12 -8.05
N ALA A 164 6.70 22.96 -8.64
CA ALA A 164 6.87 22.74 -10.08
C ALA A 164 5.98 23.68 -10.92
N ILE A 165 4.69 23.78 -10.55
CA ILE A 165 3.77 24.70 -11.23
C ILE A 165 4.22 26.15 -11.09
N ARG A 166 4.61 26.59 -9.89
CA ARG A 166 5.11 27.96 -9.66
C ARG A 166 6.35 28.28 -10.48
N ARG A 167 7.29 27.33 -10.61
CA ARG A 167 8.46 27.50 -11.48
C ARG A 167 8.09 27.63 -12.95
N ALA A 168 7.12 26.86 -13.43
CA ALA A 168 6.63 26.98 -14.80
C ALA A 168 5.97 28.33 -15.06
N ILE A 169 5.13 28.81 -14.13
CA ILE A 169 4.48 30.13 -14.23
C ILE A 169 5.52 31.26 -14.34
N ARG A 170 6.62 31.20 -13.57
CA ARG A 170 7.68 32.23 -13.63
C ARG A 170 8.47 32.23 -14.94
N ARG A 171 8.39 31.17 -15.74
CA ARG A 171 9.09 31.04 -17.03
C ARG A 171 8.21 31.39 -18.22
N ALA A 172 6.89 31.43 -18.02
CA ALA A 172 5.89 31.74 -19.02
C ALA A 172 5.65 33.26 -19.08
#